data_AF-A0AAX3VLG2-F1
#
_entry.id   AF-A0AAX3VLG2-F1
#
_cell.length_a   1.000
_cell.length_b   1.000
_cell.length_c   1.000
_cell.angle_alpha   90.00
_cell.angle_beta   90.00
_cell.angle_gamma   90.00
#
_symmetry.space_group_name_H-M   'P 1'
#
loop_
_entity.id
_entity.type
_entity.pdbx_description
1 polymer ?
#
loop_
_entity_poly.entity_id
_entity_poly.type
_entity_poly.pdbx_seq_one_letter_code
_entity_poly.pdbx_strand_id
1 'polypeptide(L)'
;MAYWRDNVKTWSGSRLWLLIVQIVVAAGLLAMNVWSVARGDGGAFTMVLAVLFGVLLVFWVATLIGAIRARRDGAAAHDEGPE
;
A
#
# COMPACT_ATOMS: atom_id res chain seq x y z
N MET A 1 5.70 -6.66 -15.21
CA MET A 1 6.23 -7.38 -14.02
C MET A 1 7.51 -6.76 -13.44
N ALA A 2 8.47 -6.27 -14.24
CA ALA A 2 9.70 -5.64 -13.72
C ALA A 2 9.43 -4.44 -12.80
N TYR A 3 8.60 -3.49 -13.26
CA TYR A 3 8.22 -2.28 -12.51
C TYR A 3 7.66 -2.55 -11.09
N TRP A 4 6.82 -3.57 -10.94
CA TRP A 4 6.25 -3.93 -9.64
C TRP A 4 7.31 -4.49 -8.69
N ARG A 5 8.25 -5.28 -9.22
CA ARG A 5 9.35 -5.87 -8.45
C ARG A 5 10.34 -4.82 -7.94
N ASP A 6 10.62 -3.81 -8.76
CA ASP A 6 11.50 -2.68 -8.39
C ASP A 6 10.86 -1.80 -7.32
N ASN A 7 9.54 -1.60 -7.41
CA ASN A 7 8.76 -0.96 -6.35
C ASN A 7 8.89 -1.76 -5.04
N VAL A 8 8.63 -3.07 -5.06
CA VAL A 8 8.74 -3.93 -3.87
C VAL A 8 10.12 -3.84 -3.21
N LYS A 9 11.21 -3.88 -4.01
CA LYS A 9 12.59 -3.70 -3.51
C LYS A 9 12.84 -2.32 -2.88
N THR A 10 12.27 -1.26 -3.46
CA THR A 10 12.41 0.11 -2.94
C THR A 10 11.72 0.26 -1.58
N TRP A 11 10.54 -0.35 -1.44
CA TRP A 11 9.74 -0.27 -0.23
C TRP A 11 10.14 -1.28 0.86
N SER A 12 10.86 -2.35 0.53
CA SER A 12 11.40 -3.30 1.52
C SER A 12 12.60 -2.74 2.31
N GLY A 13 13.17 -1.60 1.91
CA GLY A 13 14.25 -0.92 2.63
C GLY A 13 13.77 -0.05 3.80
N SER A 14 14.57 0.97 4.19
CA SER A 14 14.24 1.91 5.28
C SER A 14 12.90 2.66 5.12
N ARG A 15 12.36 2.73 3.89
CA ARG A 15 11.15 3.49 3.54
C ARG A 15 9.84 2.72 3.77
N LEU A 16 9.88 1.50 4.30
CA LEU A 16 8.67 0.70 4.54
C LEU A 16 7.64 1.41 5.43
N TRP A 17 8.09 2.18 6.42
CA TRP A 17 7.21 2.95 7.31
C TRP A 17 6.41 4.02 6.54
N LEU A 18 7.02 4.66 5.54
CA LEU A 18 6.35 5.65 4.70
C LEU A 18 5.21 5.02 3.89
N LEU A 19 5.40 3.78 3.40
CA LEU A 19 4.36 3.04 2.69
C LEU A 19 3.15 2.78 3.60
N ILE A 20 3.40 2.36 4.84
CA ILE A 20 2.34 2.13 5.83
C ILE A 20 1.58 3.42 6.10
N VAL A 21 2.29 4.53 6.34
CA VAL A 21 1.66 5.84 6.59
C VAL A 21 0.81 6.27 5.38
N GLN A 22 1.32 6.12 4.16
CA GLN A 22 0.56 6.43 2.94
C GLN A 22 -0.71 5.59 2.81
N ILE A 23 -0.64 4.29 3.11
CA ILE A 23 -1.81 3.39 3.12
C ILE A 23 -2.85 3.88 4.14
N VAL A 24 -2.42 4.23 5.36
CA VAL A 24 -3.35 4.71 6.41
C VAL A 24 -4.04 6.00 5.98
N VAL A 25 -3.29 6.95 5.42
CA VAL A 25 -3.86 8.23 4.93
C VAL A 25 -4.84 8.00 3.79
N ALA A 26 -4.47 7.18 2.79
CA ALA A 26 -5.36 6.87 1.68
C ALA A 26 -6.62 6.09 2.11
N ALA A 27 -6.51 5.21 3.10
CA ALA A 27 -7.66 4.52 3.69
C ALA A 27 -8.61 5.48 4.41
N GLY A 28 -8.07 6.45 5.15
CA GLY A 28 -8.87 7.51 5.77
C GLY A 28 -9.62 8.33 4.72
N LEU A 29 -8.93 8.77 3.66
CA LEU A 29 -9.55 9.51 2.56
C LEU A 29 -10.62 8.68 1.84
N LEU A 30 -10.36 7.40 1.58
CA LEU A 30 -11.35 6.49 1.01
C LEU A 30 -12.59 6.40 1.89
N ALA A 31 -12.41 6.16 3.19
CA ALA A 31 -13.51 6.04 4.14
C ALA A 31 -14.38 7.30 4.18
N MET A 32 -13.77 8.48 4.17
CA MET A 32 -14.50 9.76 4.11
C MET A 32 -15.32 9.90 2.82
N ASN A 33 -14.75 9.54 1.67
CA ASN A 33 -15.46 9.62 0.39
C ASN A 33 -16.59 8.59 0.32
N VAL A 34 -16.36 7.34 0.72
CA VAL A 34 -17.38 6.29 0.77
C VAL A 34 -18.51 6.68 1.72
N TRP A 35 -18.17 7.25 2.88
CA TRP A 35 -19.15 7.71 3.86
C TRP A 35 -20.00 8.88 3.33
N SER A 36 -19.38 9.84 2.63
CA SER A 36 -20.09 10.94 1.96
C SER A 36 -21.06 10.42 0.89
N VAL A 37 -20.63 9.47 0.06
CA VAL A 37 -21.49 8.82 -0.95
C VAL A 37 -22.63 8.05 -0.27
N ALA A 38 -22.35 7.31 0.81
CA ALA A 38 -23.33 6.50 1.51
C ALA A 38 -24.45 7.34 2.17
N ARG A 39 -24.14 8.57 2.60
CA ARG A 39 -25.15 9.51 3.13
C ARG A 39 -25.95 10.24 2.05
N GLY A 40 -25.58 10.11 0.78
CA GLY A 40 -26.17 10.89 -0.31
C GLY A 40 -25.64 12.32 -0.41
N ASP A 41 -24.66 12.70 0.42
CA ASP A 41 -23.95 13.99 0.34
C ASP A 41 -22.92 14.00 -0.80
N GLY A 42 -22.54 12.82 -1.28
CA GLY A 42 -21.48 12.61 -2.26
C GLY A 42 -21.96 12.69 -3.71
N GLY A 43 -21.45 13.68 -4.45
CA GLY A 43 -21.63 13.77 -5.90
C GLY A 43 -20.67 12.88 -6.71
N ALA A 44 -20.80 12.90 -8.04
CA ALA A 44 -19.97 12.10 -8.96
C ALA A 44 -18.45 12.23 -8.69
N PHE A 45 -17.99 13.41 -8.27
CA PHE A 45 -16.59 13.64 -7.90
C PHE A 45 -16.12 12.79 -6.72
N THR A 46 -16.89 12.71 -5.62
CA THR A 46 -16.55 11.88 -4.45
C THR A 46 -16.56 10.39 -4.77
N MET A 47 -17.44 9.96 -5.68
CA MET A 47 -17.47 8.58 -6.16
C MET A 47 -16.21 8.24 -6.97
N VAL A 48 -15.76 9.14 -7.86
CA VAL A 48 -14.50 8.97 -8.59
C VAL A 48 -13.31 8.92 -7.63
N LEU A 49 -13.25 9.80 -6.64
CA LEU A 49 -12.19 9.77 -5.63
C LEU A 49 -12.20 8.46 -4.84
N ALA A 50 -13.36 7.96 -4.42
CA ALA A 50 -13.46 6.68 -3.73
C ALA A 50 -12.90 5.53 -4.58
N VAL A 51 -13.24 5.49 -5.87
CA VAL A 51 -12.72 4.45 -6.78
C VAL A 51 -11.20 4.58 -6.94
N LEU A 52 -10.68 5.79 -7.17
CA LEU A 52 -9.25 6.03 -7.34
C LEU A 52 -8.45 5.65 -6.09
N PHE A 53 -8.88 6.08 -4.90
CA PHE A 53 -8.24 5.69 -3.64
C PHE A 53 -8.35 4.20 -3.37
N GLY A 54 -9.47 3.56 -3.72
CA GLY A 54 -9.64 2.12 -3.61
C GLY A 54 -8.62 1.34 -4.46
N VAL A 55 -8.48 1.70 -5.73
CA VAL A 55 -7.49 1.08 -6.64
C VAL A 55 -6.07 1.30 -6.15
N LEU A 56 -5.75 2.53 -5.71
CA LEU A 56 -4.42 2.86 -5.19
C LEU A 56 -4.09 2.07 -3.92
N LEU A 57 -5.06 1.90 -3.02
CA LEU A 57 -4.91 1.10 -1.82
C LEU A 57 -4.63 -0.37 -2.14
N VAL A 58 -5.35 -0.96 -3.09
CA VAL A 58 -5.10 -2.35 -3.52
C VAL A 58 -3.66 -2.50 -4.01
N PHE A 59 -3.18 -1.55 -4.82
CA PHE A 59 -1.80 -1.55 -5.31
C PHE A 59 -0.77 -1.42 -4.18
N TRP A 60 -0.97 -0.49 -3.25
CA TRP A 60 -0.03 -0.29 -2.15
C TRP A 60 -0.05 -1.42 -1.12
N VAL A 61 -1.21 -2.01 -0.83
CA VAL A 61 -1.32 -3.19 0.04
C VAL A 61 -0.61 -4.39 -0.59
N ALA A 62 -0.81 -4.64 -1.88
CA ALA A 62 -0.07 -5.69 -2.59
C ALA A 62 1.45 -5.45 -2.55
N THR A 63 1.88 -4.19 -2.70
CA THR A 63 3.29 -3.79 -2.60
C THR A 63 3.84 -3.98 -1.19
N LEU A 64 3.05 -3.66 -0.16
CA LEU A 64 3.42 -3.85 1.25
C LEU A 64 3.60 -5.34 1.58
N ILE A 65 2.68 -6.20 1.13
CA ILE A 65 2.78 -7.65 1.31
C ILE A 65 4.06 -8.18 0.63
N GLY A 66 4.34 -7.73 -0.60
CA GLY A 66 5.57 -8.06 -1.31
C GLY A 66 6.82 -7.59 -0.56
N ALA A 67 6.81 -6.37 -0.02
CA ALA A 67 7.94 -5.79 0.71
C ALA A 67 8.21 -6.51 2.04
N ILE A 68 7.16 -6.88 2.78
CA ILE A 68 7.27 -7.68 4.01
C ILE A 68 7.84 -9.06 3.68
N ARG A 69 7.35 -9.73 2.61
CA ARG A 69 7.87 -11.02 2.17
C ARG A 69 9.36 -10.93 1.81
N ALA A 70 9.75 -9.93 1.02
CA ALA A 70 11.15 -9.70 0.65
C ALA A 70 12.06 -9.44 1.87
N ARG A 71 11.57 -8.74 2.90
CA ARG A 71 12.31 -8.58 4.16
C ARG A 71 12.48 -9.89 4.93
N ARG A 72 11.46 -10.74 4.97
CA ARG A 72 11.52 -12.04 5.64
C ARG A 72 12.53 -12.97 4.95
N ASP A 73 12.50 -13.00 3.62
CA ASP A 73 13.42 -13.81 2.81
C ASP A 73 14.87 -13.31 2.95
N GLY A 74 15.09 -11.99 3.02
CA GLY A 74 16.41 -11.40 3.24
C GLY A 74 16.96 -11.58 4.66
N ALA A 75 16.10 -11.61 5.68
CA ALA A 75 16.51 -11.92 7.05
C ALA A 75 16.91 -13.39 7.21
N ALA A 76 16.14 -14.31 6.62
CA ALA A 76 16.46 -15.74 6.63
C ALA A 76 17.81 -16.05 5.94
N ALA A 77 18.15 -15.34 4.86
CA ALA A 77 19.44 -15.50 4.19
C ALA A 77 20.63 -14.97 5.01
N HIS A 78 20.41 -14.12 6.01
CA HIS A 78 21.46 -13.60 6.88
C HIS A 78 21.76 -14.53 8.07
N ASP A 79 20.78 -15.33 8.50
CA ASP A 79 20.92 -16.33 9.57
C ASP A 79 21.62 -17.63 9.11
N GLU A 80 21.74 -17.87 7.80
CA GLU A 80 22.45 -19.03 7.21
C GLU A 80 23.93 -18.73 6.84
N GLY A 81 24.46 -17.54 7.20
CA GLY A 81 25.86 -17.18 6.93
C GLY A 81 26.84 -17.95 7.82
N PRO A 82 27.97 -18.47 7.28
CA PRO A 82 28.86 -19.38 8.01
C PRO A 82 29.58 -18.65 9.16
N GLU A 83 29.39 -19.17 10.37
CA GLU A 83 30.24 -18.92 11.55
C GLU A 83 31.63 -19.51 11.37
#